data_AF-A0A8J2N340-F1
#
_entry.id   AF-A0A8J2N340-F1
#
_cell.length_a   1.000
_cell.length_b   1.000
_cell.length_c   1.000
_cell.angle_alpha   90.00
_cell.angle_beta   90.00
_cell.angle_gamma   90.00
#
_symmetry.space_group_name_H-M   'P 1'
#
loop_
_entity.id
_entity.type
_entity.pdbx_description
1 polymer ?
#
loop_
_entity_poly.entity_id
_entity_poly.type
_entity_poly.pdbx_seq_one_letter_code
_entity_poly.pdbx_strand_id
1 'polypeptide(L)'
;MIQANHKPLVNVLPRQEMAHMPNVGIGQVLLEESVHVRQGYDHRENPTHMSVLTSWFYSGCYFGLARENTAWTYLRDATTQAQLLGMHDEETYKHDPLDTSRKRVLYWLLFIAERTYALHKHRPISLYPTIYPPLLDEVPSDRPIAVGLEVMINMFKIIDDTFINLWNRVHNTHASAAWITQVQTQLSEAVPAHLECTEVQGIQIRITQQWLRSQAWQLSVCQGLVSSVSNDNSLTYKYPIEIARDLLTQTGHQST
;
A
#
# COMPACT_ATOMS: atom_id res chain seq x y z
N MET A 1 18.79 10.27 -3.05
CA MET A 1 19.01 8.80 -3.06
C MET A 1 19.14 8.34 -1.61
N ILE A 2 18.14 7.63 -1.08
CA ILE A 2 18.16 7.13 0.30
C ILE A 2 19.06 5.89 0.35
N GLN A 3 20.17 5.96 1.08
CA GLN A 3 21.11 4.84 1.22
C GLN A 3 20.79 4.04 2.49
N ALA A 4 20.65 2.72 2.36
CA ALA A 4 20.61 1.84 3.52
C ALA A 4 21.94 1.94 4.30
N ASN A 5 21.87 1.92 5.62
CA ASN A 5 23.03 2.07 6.52
C ASN A 5 23.79 3.41 6.40
N HIS A 6 23.14 4.45 5.89
CA HIS A 6 23.70 5.79 5.89
C HIS A 6 24.11 6.20 7.32
N LYS A 7 25.39 6.58 7.50
CA LYS A 7 25.88 7.16 8.74
C LYS A 7 25.62 8.66 8.69
N PRO A 8 24.69 9.20 9.51
CA PRO A 8 24.46 10.64 9.51
C PRO A 8 25.76 11.37 9.87
N LEU A 9 26.01 12.52 9.22
CA LEU A 9 27.15 13.37 9.57
C LEU A 9 27.04 13.78 11.04
N VAL A 10 28.14 13.68 11.79
CA VAL A 10 28.18 13.98 13.24
C VAL A 10 27.67 15.39 13.56
N ASN A 11 27.82 16.33 12.62
CA ASN A 11 27.37 17.72 12.76
C ASN A 11 25.84 17.91 12.61
N VAL A 12 25.12 16.88 12.14
CA VAL A 12 23.64 16.88 12.02
C VAL A 12 23.00 16.32 13.29
N LEU A 13 23.77 15.66 14.16
CA LEU A 13 23.28 15.08 15.40
C LEU A 13 23.30 16.13 16.52
N PRO A 14 22.13 16.53 17.06
CA PRO A 14 22.03 17.64 18.01
C PRO A 14 22.68 17.37 19.38
N ARG A 15 23.08 16.13 19.70
CA ARG A 15 23.76 15.76 20.96
C ARG A 15 24.93 14.81 20.68
N GLN A 16 26.08 15.04 21.32
CA GLN A 16 27.28 14.19 21.20
C GLN A 16 27.01 12.71 21.55
N GLU A 17 26.04 12.45 22.44
CA GLU A 17 25.59 11.10 22.81
C GLU A 17 25.04 10.30 21.62
N MET A 18 24.49 10.98 20.60
CA MET A 18 23.94 10.32 19.41
C MET A 18 25.02 9.82 18.45
N ALA A 19 26.27 10.30 18.55
CA ALA A 19 27.36 9.92 17.65
C ALA A 19 27.78 8.44 17.81
N HIS A 20 27.46 7.84 18.95
CA HIS A 20 27.74 6.43 19.27
C HIS A 20 26.51 5.54 19.21
N MET A 21 25.33 6.09 18.90
CA MET A 21 24.10 5.31 18.81
C MET A 21 24.03 4.52 17.49
N PRO A 22 23.43 3.31 17.50
CA PRO A 22 23.12 2.62 16.26
C PRO A 22 22.09 3.42 15.44
N ASN A 23 22.09 3.28 14.11
CA ASN A 23 21.18 4.00 13.21
C ASN A 23 19.69 3.85 13.61
N VAL A 24 19.30 2.67 14.12
CA VAL A 24 17.94 2.42 14.63
C VAL A 24 17.64 3.30 15.84
N GLY A 25 18.59 3.43 16.77
CA GLY A 25 18.46 4.29 17.95
C GLY A 25 18.38 5.77 17.56
N ILE A 26 19.19 6.21 16.60
CA ILE A 26 19.10 7.58 16.05
C ILE A 26 17.73 7.81 15.42
N GLY A 27 17.25 6.86 14.61
CA GLY A 27 15.94 6.96 13.96
C GLY A 27 14.79 7.05 14.96
N GLN A 28 14.86 6.31 16.07
CA GLN A 28 13.85 6.38 17.12
C GLN A 28 13.85 7.75 17.82
N VAL A 29 15.02 8.30 18.16
CA VAL A 29 15.13 9.65 18.76
C VAL A 29 14.57 10.71 17.81
N LEU A 30 14.91 10.65 16.53
CA LEU A 30 14.38 11.59 15.53
C LEU A 30 12.86 11.47 15.36
N LEU A 31 12.30 10.26 15.40
CA LEU A 31 10.85 10.04 15.36
C LEU A 31 10.17 10.63 16.59
N GLU A 32 10.70 10.38 17.78
CA GLU A 32 10.15 10.89 19.05
C GLU A 32 10.18 12.43 19.09
N GLU A 33 11.30 13.04 18.72
CA GLU A 33 11.42 14.50 18.64
C GLU A 33 10.49 15.10 17.58
N SER A 34 10.37 14.45 16.41
CA SER A 34 9.45 14.91 15.36
C SER A 34 7.99 14.89 15.85
N VAL A 35 7.58 13.81 16.51
CA VAL A 35 6.24 13.68 17.10
C VAL A 35 6.01 14.75 18.17
N HIS A 36 7.02 15.02 19.01
CA HIS A 36 6.95 16.06 20.03
C HIS A 36 6.79 17.46 19.41
N VAL A 37 7.62 17.83 18.44
CA VAL A 37 7.51 19.13 17.74
C VAL A 37 6.16 19.29 17.05
N ARG A 38 5.62 18.21 16.46
CA ARG A 38 4.31 18.24 15.80
C ARG A 38 3.17 18.64 16.75
N GLN A 39 3.29 18.40 18.06
CA GLN A 39 2.28 18.81 19.05
C GLN A 39 2.13 20.34 19.14
N GLY A 40 3.14 21.11 18.70
CA GLY A 40 3.07 22.57 18.64
C GLY A 40 2.24 23.13 17.48
N TYR A 41 1.73 22.29 16.58
CA TYR A 41 0.90 22.69 15.43
C TYR A 41 -0.40 21.89 15.38
N ASP A 42 -1.53 22.61 15.31
CA ASP A 42 -2.86 22.00 15.20
C ASP A 42 -3.16 21.54 13.77
N HIS A 43 -2.48 20.47 13.38
CA HIS A 43 -2.61 19.81 12.09
C HIS A 43 -3.95 19.09 11.88
N ARG A 44 -4.77 18.95 12.93
CA ARG A 44 -6.07 18.29 12.83
C ARG A 44 -7.15 19.27 12.38
N GLU A 45 -7.16 20.46 12.97
CA GLU A 45 -8.05 21.54 12.56
C GLU A 45 -7.57 22.24 11.27
N ASN A 46 -6.25 22.25 11.03
CA ASN A 46 -5.65 22.88 9.87
C ASN A 46 -4.82 21.87 9.06
N PRO A 47 -5.45 20.87 8.42
CA PRO A 47 -4.71 19.90 7.62
C PRO A 47 -4.02 20.57 6.42
N THR A 48 -2.87 20.03 6.05
CA THR A 48 -2.13 20.39 4.84
C THR A 48 -1.62 19.11 4.16
N HIS A 49 -1.23 19.19 2.90
CA HIS A 49 -0.59 18.05 2.23
C HIS A 49 0.66 17.56 2.98
N MET A 50 1.37 18.47 3.67
CA MET A 50 2.52 18.12 4.48
C MET A 50 2.13 17.38 5.77
N SER A 51 1.01 17.74 6.40
CA SER A 51 0.53 17.02 7.58
C SER A 51 0.06 15.60 7.24
N VAL A 52 -0.58 15.42 6.08
CA VAL A 52 -0.93 14.11 5.52
C VAL A 52 0.34 13.27 5.30
N LEU A 53 1.33 13.83 4.60
CA LEU A 53 2.59 13.15 4.33
C LEU A 53 3.35 12.79 5.62
N THR A 54 3.33 13.69 6.61
CA THR A 54 3.96 13.45 7.92
C THR A 54 3.27 12.31 8.67
N SER A 55 1.93 12.27 8.70
CA SER A 55 1.19 11.15 9.31
C SER A 55 1.45 9.83 8.57
N TRP A 56 1.51 9.87 7.24
CA TRP A 56 1.88 8.71 6.43
C TRP A 56 3.28 8.17 6.80
N PHE A 57 4.29 9.03 6.93
CA PHE A 57 5.63 8.60 7.34
C PHE A 57 5.67 8.08 8.77
N TYR A 58 4.97 8.71 9.71
CA TYR A 58 4.87 8.18 11.08
C TYR A 58 4.24 6.80 11.11
N SER A 59 3.20 6.57 10.31
CA SER A 59 2.62 5.22 10.14
C SER A 59 3.69 4.21 9.72
N GLY A 60 4.48 4.52 8.69
CA GLY A 60 5.57 3.65 8.22
C GLY A 60 6.65 3.39 9.28
N CYS A 61 7.08 4.43 10.02
CA CYS A 61 8.05 4.28 11.09
C CYS A 61 7.52 3.38 12.22
N TYR A 62 6.29 3.61 12.70
CA TYR A 62 5.71 2.80 13.76
C TYR A 62 5.38 1.37 13.29
N PHE A 63 5.08 1.18 12.01
CA PHE A 63 4.96 -0.16 11.41
C PHE A 63 6.30 -0.90 11.49
N GLY A 64 7.40 -0.25 11.07
CA GLY A 64 8.75 -0.83 11.16
C GLY A 64 9.21 -1.11 12.59
N LEU A 65 8.69 -0.38 13.58
CA LEU A 65 8.92 -0.63 15.01
C LEU A 65 7.96 -1.65 15.63
N ALA A 66 7.15 -2.34 14.83
CA ALA A 66 6.12 -3.28 15.27
C ALA A 66 5.09 -2.69 16.26
N ARG A 67 4.90 -1.36 16.26
CA ARG A 67 3.87 -0.66 17.05
C ARG A 67 2.58 -0.54 16.23
N GLU A 68 1.94 -1.68 15.98
CA GLU A 68 0.85 -1.82 15.02
C GLU A 68 -0.32 -0.85 15.25
N ASN A 69 -0.80 -0.73 16.49
CA ASN A 69 -1.91 0.18 16.79
C ASN A 69 -1.56 1.65 16.52
N THR A 70 -0.33 2.05 16.84
CA THR A 70 0.16 3.41 16.58
C THR A 70 0.29 3.66 15.08
N ALA A 71 0.87 2.70 14.34
CA ALA A 71 0.98 2.76 12.89
C ALA A 71 -0.40 2.93 12.23
N TRP A 72 -1.36 2.09 12.61
CA TRP A 72 -2.73 2.17 12.12
C TRP A 72 -3.39 3.51 12.42
N THR A 73 -3.22 4.04 13.63
CA THR A 73 -3.80 5.33 14.03
C THR A 73 -3.27 6.46 13.15
N TYR A 74 -1.97 6.49 12.88
CA TYR A 74 -1.38 7.48 11.98
C TYR A 74 -1.81 7.30 10.52
N LEU A 75 -1.98 6.07 10.05
CA LEU A 75 -2.54 5.82 8.72
C LEU A 75 -3.97 6.33 8.61
N ARG A 76 -4.81 6.08 9.63
CA ARG A 76 -6.18 6.58 9.68
C ARG A 76 -6.23 8.12 9.74
N ASP A 77 -5.33 8.72 10.50
CA ASP A 77 -5.17 10.18 10.56
C ASP A 77 -4.78 10.76 9.19
N ALA A 78 -3.81 10.15 8.49
CA ALA A 78 -3.40 10.58 7.15
C ALA A 78 -4.54 10.47 6.12
N THR A 79 -5.26 9.34 6.10
CA THR A 79 -6.40 9.12 5.18
C THR A 79 -7.55 10.08 5.48
N THR A 80 -7.86 10.34 6.75
CA THR A 80 -8.88 11.31 7.16
C THR A 80 -8.51 12.72 6.71
N GLN A 81 -7.28 13.17 6.95
CA GLN A 81 -6.81 14.48 6.51
C GLN A 81 -6.81 14.60 4.98
N ALA A 82 -6.46 13.54 4.25
CA ALA A 82 -6.56 13.53 2.79
C ALA A 82 -7.99 13.75 2.31
N GLN A 83 -8.99 13.19 3.00
CA GLN A 83 -10.41 13.44 2.70
C GLN A 83 -10.81 14.88 3.01
N LEU A 84 -10.39 15.42 4.17
CA LEU A 84 -10.66 16.82 4.55
C LEU A 84 -10.09 17.82 3.53
N LEU A 85 -8.96 17.48 2.92
CA LEU A 85 -8.32 18.28 1.86
C LEU A 85 -8.96 18.08 0.48
N GLY A 86 -10.01 17.26 0.35
CA GLY A 86 -10.65 17.00 -0.93
C GLY A 86 -9.78 16.20 -1.92
N MET A 87 -8.75 15.48 -1.45
CA MET A 87 -7.83 14.72 -2.33
C MET A 87 -8.51 13.55 -3.06
N HIS A 88 -9.74 13.21 -2.70
CA HIS A 88 -10.56 12.22 -3.37
C HIS A 88 -11.48 12.84 -4.44
N ASP A 89 -11.51 14.16 -4.55
CA ASP A 89 -12.32 14.88 -5.53
C ASP A 89 -11.45 15.32 -6.70
N GLU A 90 -11.88 14.99 -7.91
CA GLU A 90 -11.20 15.32 -9.15
C GLU A 90 -11.18 16.84 -9.41
N GLU A 91 -12.18 17.58 -8.91
CA GLU A 91 -12.26 19.04 -9.04
C GLU A 91 -11.11 19.76 -8.31
N THR A 92 -10.62 19.18 -7.21
CA THR A 92 -9.50 19.73 -6.40
C THR A 92 -8.23 19.92 -7.23
N TYR A 93 -8.05 19.16 -8.31
CA TYR A 93 -6.84 19.15 -9.14
C TYR A 93 -6.89 20.13 -10.31
N LYS A 94 -8.02 20.79 -10.58
CA LYS A 94 -8.14 21.72 -11.72
C LYS A 94 -7.42 23.06 -11.51
N HIS A 95 -7.20 23.44 -10.25
CA HIS A 95 -6.80 24.79 -9.89
C HIS A 95 -5.30 24.97 -9.58
N ASP A 96 -4.54 23.87 -9.45
CA ASP A 96 -3.12 23.91 -9.10
C ASP A 96 -2.30 22.89 -9.91
N PRO A 97 -1.91 23.24 -11.16
CA PRO A 97 -1.27 22.31 -12.07
C PRO A 97 0.15 21.90 -11.65
N LEU A 98 0.88 22.72 -10.89
CA LEU A 98 2.32 22.51 -10.63
C LEU A 98 2.62 21.35 -9.65
N ASP A 99 1.68 21.02 -8.76
CA ASP A 99 1.87 19.92 -7.78
C ASP A 99 0.81 18.80 -7.89
N THR A 100 -0.04 18.84 -8.92
CA THR A 100 -1.15 17.89 -9.09
C THR A 100 -0.69 16.43 -9.10
N SER A 101 0.37 16.10 -9.84
CA SER A 101 0.84 14.71 -9.93
C SER A 101 1.34 14.17 -8.59
N ARG A 102 2.08 14.97 -7.80
CA ARG A 102 2.58 14.55 -6.49
C ARG A 102 1.45 14.33 -5.48
N LYS A 103 0.43 15.20 -5.50
CA LYS A 103 -0.76 15.06 -4.66
C LYS A 103 -1.55 13.78 -5.00
N ARG A 104 -1.69 13.47 -6.30
CA ARG A 104 -2.28 12.20 -6.76
C ARG A 104 -1.46 10.99 -6.32
N VAL A 105 -0.14 11.04 -6.46
CA VAL A 105 0.75 9.96 -5.97
C VAL A 105 0.51 9.71 -4.48
N LEU A 106 0.47 10.76 -3.65
CA LEU A 106 0.23 10.61 -2.22
C LEU A 106 -1.14 9.96 -1.93
N TYR A 107 -2.20 10.39 -2.60
CA TYR A 107 -3.53 9.78 -2.45
C TYR A 107 -3.51 8.28 -2.77
N TRP A 108 -2.90 7.91 -3.90
CA TRP A 108 -2.85 6.52 -4.34
C TRP A 108 -1.95 5.64 -3.46
N LEU A 109 -0.86 6.18 -2.92
CA LEU A 109 -0.04 5.47 -1.93
C LEU A 109 -0.83 5.20 -0.64
N LEU A 110 -1.59 6.19 -0.14
CA LEU A 110 -2.48 6.02 1.00
C LEU A 110 -3.57 4.97 0.72
N PHE A 111 -4.17 5.00 -0.46
CA PHE A 111 -5.19 4.04 -0.91
C PHE A 111 -4.68 2.60 -0.88
N ILE A 112 -3.50 2.36 -1.44
CA ILE A 112 -2.84 1.04 -1.49
C ILE A 112 -2.51 0.58 -0.07
N ALA A 113 -1.96 1.48 0.75
CA ALA A 113 -1.53 1.14 2.10
C ALA A 113 -2.69 0.84 3.04
N GLU A 114 -3.78 1.59 2.95
CA GLU A 114 -5.00 1.35 3.74
C GLU A 114 -5.54 -0.06 3.47
N ARG A 115 -5.65 -0.44 2.20
CA ARG A 115 -6.11 -1.79 1.79
C ARG A 115 -5.15 -2.89 2.21
N THR A 116 -3.84 -2.63 2.09
CA THR A 116 -2.82 -3.55 2.59
C THR A 116 -3.03 -3.80 4.08
N TYR A 117 -3.21 -2.74 4.87
CA TYR A 117 -3.44 -2.86 6.31
C TYR A 117 -4.79 -3.53 6.64
N ALA A 118 -5.84 -3.21 5.88
CA ALA A 118 -7.17 -3.79 6.01
C ALA A 118 -7.15 -5.32 5.86
N LEU A 119 -6.45 -5.81 4.83
CA LEU A 119 -6.25 -7.24 4.60
C LEU A 119 -5.45 -7.91 5.73
N HIS A 120 -4.37 -7.29 6.18
CA HIS A 120 -3.52 -7.88 7.24
C HIS A 120 -4.19 -7.90 8.62
N LYS A 121 -5.02 -6.90 8.95
CA LYS A 121 -5.46 -6.63 10.33
C LYS A 121 -6.98 -6.54 10.50
N HIS A 122 -7.74 -6.98 9.51
CA HIS A 122 -9.21 -6.91 9.50
C HIS A 122 -9.73 -5.51 9.86
N ARG A 123 -9.22 -4.49 9.16
CA ARG A 123 -9.62 -3.09 9.34
C ARG A 123 -10.58 -2.65 8.23
N PRO A 124 -11.45 -1.65 8.48
CA PRO A 124 -12.25 -1.06 7.42
C PRO A 124 -11.38 -0.18 6.51
N ILE A 125 -11.83 0.05 5.29
CA ILE A 125 -11.26 1.03 4.35
C ILE A 125 -12.08 2.32 4.38
N SER A 126 -11.53 3.40 3.82
CA SER A 126 -12.21 4.71 3.73
C SER A 126 -11.84 5.49 2.47
N LEU A 127 -10.74 5.17 1.79
CA LEU A 127 -10.38 5.80 0.53
C LEU A 127 -10.93 5.04 -0.68
N TYR A 128 -11.40 5.80 -1.67
CA TYR A 128 -12.08 5.30 -2.87
C TYR A 128 -11.36 5.68 -4.16
N PRO A 129 -11.46 4.87 -5.23
CA PRO A 129 -10.76 5.13 -6.48
C PRO A 129 -11.49 6.16 -7.36
N THR A 130 -11.68 7.38 -6.84
CA THR A 130 -12.52 8.44 -7.43
C THR A 130 -11.77 9.44 -8.29
N ILE A 131 -10.43 9.39 -8.30
CA ILE A 131 -9.56 10.30 -9.05
C ILE A 131 -8.83 9.55 -10.17
N TYR A 132 -8.26 10.27 -11.14
CA TYR A 132 -7.37 9.64 -12.13
C TYR A 132 -5.98 9.29 -11.54
N PRO A 133 -5.29 8.27 -12.09
CA PRO A 133 -3.87 8.02 -11.81
C PRO A 133 -2.99 9.27 -12.06
N PRO A 134 -1.82 9.38 -11.41
CA PRO A 134 -0.90 10.49 -11.64
C PRO A 134 -0.25 10.39 -13.02
N LEU A 135 -0.14 11.52 -13.72
CA LEU A 135 0.68 11.64 -14.94
C LEU A 135 2.11 12.02 -14.51
N LEU A 136 3.06 11.09 -14.62
CA LEU A 136 4.46 11.29 -14.22
C LEU A 136 5.41 11.33 -15.44
N ASP A 137 4.91 11.75 -16.59
CA ASP A 137 5.65 11.70 -17.86
C ASP A 137 6.55 12.92 -18.11
N GLU A 138 6.56 13.91 -17.20
CA GLU A 138 7.35 15.13 -17.34
C GLU A 138 8.87 14.85 -17.28
N VAL A 139 9.27 13.82 -16.53
CA VAL A 139 10.67 13.40 -16.40
C VAL A 139 10.80 11.95 -16.89
N PRO A 140 11.63 11.67 -17.91
CA PRO A 140 11.77 10.31 -18.46
C PRO A 140 12.18 9.25 -17.42
N SER A 141 12.89 9.63 -16.35
CA SER A 141 13.27 8.73 -15.25
C SER A 141 12.11 8.27 -14.38
N ASP A 142 11.00 9.01 -14.40
CA ASP A 142 9.86 8.77 -13.51
C ASP A 142 8.81 7.84 -14.17
N ARG A 143 8.90 7.67 -15.50
CA ARG A 143 8.00 6.78 -16.26
C ARG A 143 7.98 5.33 -15.73
N PRO A 144 9.10 4.66 -15.43
CA PRO A 144 9.08 3.34 -14.80
C PRO A 144 8.30 3.29 -13.48
N ILE A 145 8.45 4.34 -12.67
CA ILE A 145 7.78 4.46 -11.36
C ILE A 145 6.27 4.61 -11.57
N ALA A 146 5.88 5.44 -12.53
CA ALA A 146 4.49 5.70 -12.91
C ALA A 146 3.78 4.42 -13.32
N VAL A 147 4.37 3.68 -14.28
CA VAL A 147 3.82 2.42 -14.79
C VAL A 147 3.61 1.43 -13.66
N GLY A 148 4.61 1.26 -12.79
CA GLY A 148 4.46 0.33 -11.68
C GLY A 148 3.45 0.78 -10.62
N LEU A 149 3.33 2.09 -10.36
CA LEU A 149 2.29 2.62 -9.47
C LEU A 149 0.89 2.41 -10.05
N GLU A 150 0.70 2.61 -11.35
CA GLU A 150 -0.58 2.38 -12.02
C GLU A 150 -1.03 0.91 -11.93
N VAL A 151 -0.10 -0.03 -12.16
CA VAL A 151 -0.38 -1.47 -11.99
C VAL A 151 -0.78 -1.78 -10.55
N MET A 152 -0.08 -1.22 -9.57
CA MET A 152 -0.44 -1.38 -8.16
C MET A 152 -1.83 -0.81 -7.85
N ILE A 153 -2.14 0.40 -8.34
CA ILE A 153 -3.46 1.02 -8.18
C ILE A 153 -4.55 0.09 -8.73
N ASN A 154 -4.37 -0.43 -9.93
CA ASN A 154 -5.35 -1.28 -10.59
C ASN A 154 -5.54 -2.62 -9.87
N MET A 155 -4.48 -3.23 -9.33
CA MET A 155 -4.60 -4.40 -8.46
C MET A 155 -5.41 -4.11 -7.19
N PHE A 156 -5.10 -3.01 -6.49
CA PHE A 156 -5.75 -2.68 -5.24
C PHE A 156 -7.19 -2.16 -5.40
N LYS A 157 -7.57 -1.67 -6.59
CA LYS A 157 -8.98 -1.34 -6.93
C LYS A 157 -9.90 -2.56 -6.86
N ILE A 158 -9.38 -3.77 -7.10
CA ILE A 158 -10.15 -5.03 -7.01
C ILE A 158 -10.55 -5.30 -5.54
N ILE A 159 -9.80 -4.78 -4.58
CA ILE A 159 -10.09 -4.88 -3.15
C ILE A 159 -11.03 -3.73 -2.75
N ASP A 160 -12.32 -3.94 -2.98
CA ASP A 160 -13.39 -2.98 -2.72
C ASP A 160 -14.08 -3.22 -1.35
N ASP A 161 -15.13 -2.45 -1.06
CA ASP A 161 -15.93 -2.64 0.16
C ASP A 161 -16.55 -4.03 0.23
N THR A 162 -16.97 -4.61 -0.90
CA THR A 162 -17.52 -5.97 -0.95
C THR A 162 -16.49 -6.96 -0.42
N PHE A 163 -15.27 -6.91 -0.96
CA PHE A 163 -14.17 -7.76 -0.51
C PHE A 163 -13.86 -7.54 0.96
N ILE A 164 -13.68 -6.29 1.40
CA ILE A 164 -13.30 -5.97 2.77
C ILE A 164 -14.39 -6.33 3.78
N ASN A 165 -15.67 -6.17 3.44
CA ASN A 165 -16.78 -6.56 4.32
C ASN A 165 -16.85 -8.08 4.49
N LEU A 166 -16.66 -8.85 3.41
CA LEU A 166 -16.54 -10.30 3.46
C LEU A 166 -15.32 -10.74 4.29
N TRP A 167 -14.18 -10.08 4.10
CA TRP A 167 -12.93 -10.33 4.82
C TRP A 167 -13.04 -10.06 6.32
N ASN A 168 -13.74 -8.98 6.68
CA ASN A 168 -14.00 -8.59 8.07
C ASN A 168 -15.19 -9.33 8.69
N ARG A 169 -15.83 -10.24 7.94
CA ARG A 169 -16.97 -11.04 8.38
C ARG A 169 -18.14 -10.17 8.88
N VAL A 170 -18.40 -9.08 8.17
CA VAL A 170 -19.58 -8.23 8.42
C VAL A 170 -20.83 -9.10 8.26
N HIS A 171 -21.77 -8.98 9.20
CA HIS A 171 -22.98 -9.82 9.21
C HIS A 171 -23.75 -9.73 7.89
N ASN A 172 -24.36 -10.85 7.49
CA ASN A 172 -25.17 -11.00 6.27
C ASN A 172 -24.41 -10.76 4.95
N THR A 173 -23.08 -10.89 4.97
CA THR A 173 -22.27 -10.90 3.74
C THR A 173 -21.86 -12.33 3.39
N HIS A 174 -22.15 -12.75 2.16
CA HIS A 174 -21.74 -14.04 1.62
C HIS A 174 -21.25 -13.87 0.20
N ALA A 175 -20.13 -14.51 -0.11
CA ALA A 175 -19.58 -14.52 -1.46
C ALA A 175 -20.19 -15.68 -2.26
N SER A 176 -20.48 -15.46 -3.54
CA SER A 176 -20.74 -16.57 -4.46
C SER A 176 -19.41 -17.12 -5.00
N ALA A 177 -19.39 -18.41 -5.36
CA ALA A 177 -18.23 -19.01 -6.02
C ALA A 177 -17.84 -18.24 -7.29
N ALA A 178 -18.82 -17.85 -8.11
CA ALA A 178 -18.59 -17.08 -9.34
C ALA A 178 -17.92 -15.72 -9.09
N TRP A 179 -18.33 -15.00 -8.04
CA TRP A 179 -17.71 -13.73 -7.69
C TRP A 179 -16.25 -13.89 -7.26
N ILE A 180 -15.95 -14.90 -6.43
CA ILE A 180 -14.57 -15.18 -6.02
C ILE A 180 -13.70 -15.58 -7.21
N THR A 181 -14.19 -16.44 -8.09
CA THR A 181 -13.48 -16.82 -9.31
C THR A 181 -13.17 -15.57 -10.16
N GLN A 182 -14.15 -14.67 -10.31
CA GLN A 182 -13.95 -13.41 -11.04
C GLN A 182 -12.85 -12.55 -10.40
N VAL A 183 -12.84 -12.41 -9.07
CA VAL A 183 -11.77 -11.70 -8.34
C VAL A 183 -10.41 -12.35 -8.59
N GLN A 184 -10.33 -13.69 -8.56
CA GLN A 184 -9.09 -14.42 -8.84
C GLN A 184 -8.60 -14.20 -10.28
N THR A 185 -9.49 -14.23 -11.27
CA THR A 185 -9.17 -13.92 -12.67
C THR A 185 -8.65 -12.49 -12.81
N GLN A 186 -9.36 -11.50 -12.24
CA GLN A 186 -8.93 -10.11 -12.29
C GLN A 186 -7.54 -9.91 -11.67
N LEU A 187 -7.27 -10.51 -10.51
CA LEU A 187 -5.95 -10.44 -9.88
C LEU A 187 -4.87 -11.13 -10.70
N SER A 188 -5.18 -12.25 -11.35
CA SER A 188 -4.25 -12.97 -12.23
C SER A 188 -3.89 -12.16 -13.48
N GLU A 189 -4.85 -11.41 -14.04
CA GLU A 189 -4.69 -10.63 -15.27
C GLU A 189 -4.20 -9.19 -15.02
N ALA A 190 -4.21 -8.73 -13.76
CA ALA A 190 -3.87 -7.35 -13.40
C ALA A 190 -2.41 -6.94 -13.69
N VAL A 191 -1.49 -7.91 -13.82
CA VAL A 191 -0.07 -7.64 -14.09
C VAL A 191 0.29 -8.12 -15.49
N PRO A 192 0.63 -7.22 -16.42
CA PRO A 192 1.10 -7.60 -17.75
C PRO A 192 2.34 -8.51 -17.75
N ALA A 193 2.48 -9.30 -18.80
CA ALA A 193 3.66 -10.16 -18.99
C ALA A 193 4.96 -9.33 -19.06
N HIS A 194 4.91 -8.18 -19.74
CA HIS A 194 6.03 -7.24 -19.86
C HIS A 194 5.66 -5.95 -19.14
N LEU A 195 6.50 -5.53 -18.19
CA LEU A 195 6.34 -4.28 -17.45
C LEU A 195 7.46 -3.32 -17.87
N GLU A 196 7.10 -2.11 -18.29
CA GLU A 196 8.04 -1.02 -18.53
C GLU A 196 8.46 -0.37 -17.20
N CYS A 197 8.88 -1.16 -16.20
CA CYS A 197 9.32 -0.68 -14.90
C CYS A 197 10.75 -1.15 -14.57
N THR A 198 11.32 -0.67 -13.46
CA THR A 198 12.60 -1.20 -12.97
C THR A 198 12.44 -2.67 -12.57
N GLU A 199 13.51 -3.46 -12.67
CA GLU A 199 13.51 -4.88 -12.29
C GLU A 199 13.03 -5.09 -10.85
N VAL A 200 13.57 -4.31 -9.91
CA VAL A 200 13.20 -4.36 -8.49
C VAL A 200 11.69 -4.09 -8.31
N GLN A 201 11.15 -3.10 -9.01
CA GLN A 201 9.72 -2.78 -8.94
C GLN A 201 8.87 -3.89 -9.56
N GLY A 202 9.31 -4.47 -10.68
CA GLY A 202 8.62 -5.58 -11.35
C GLY A 202 8.51 -6.81 -10.44
N ILE A 203 9.59 -7.16 -9.74
CA ILE A 203 9.60 -8.24 -8.75
C ILE A 203 8.60 -7.94 -7.62
N GLN A 204 8.63 -6.73 -7.05
CA GLN A 204 7.72 -6.35 -5.97
C GLN A 204 6.24 -6.38 -6.39
N ILE A 205 5.93 -5.93 -7.61
CA ILE A 205 4.58 -5.99 -8.18
C ILE A 205 4.11 -7.44 -8.29
N ARG A 206 4.96 -8.34 -8.80
CA ARG A 206 4.62 -9.77 -8.93
C ARG A 206 4.45 -10.43 -7.56
N ILE A 207 5.32 -10.15 -6.60
CA ILE A 207 5.16 -10.60 -5.20
C ILE A 207 3.80 -10.14 -4.66
N THR A 208 3.46 -8.86 -4.86
CA THR A 208 2.20 -8.27 -4.39
C THR A 208 0.99 -8.93 -5.07
N GLN A 209 1.07 -9.20 -6.37
CA GLN A 209 0.03 -9.92 -7.11
C GLN A 209 -0.24 -11.31 -6.51
N GLN A 210 0.81 -12.09 -6.29
CA GLN A 210 0.67 -13.43 -5.72
C GLN A 210 0.16 -13.38 -4.28
N TRP A 211 0.58 -12.39 -3.51
CA TRP A 211 0.04 -12.14 -2.18
C TRP A 211 -1.47 -11.86 -2.22
N LEU A 212 -1.95 -10.96 -3.09
CA LEU A 212 -3.37 -10.67 -3.24
C LEU A 212 -4.19 -11.89 -3.69
N ARG A 213 -3.67 -12.68 -4.66
CA ARG A 213 -4.30 -13.95 -5.08
C ARG A 213 -4.44 -14.93 -3.91
N SER A 214 -3.41 -15.01 -3.06
CA SER A 214 -3.44 -15.82 -1.83
C SER A 214 -4.50 -15.31 -0.85
N GLN A 215 -4.61 -14.00 -0.65
CA GLN A 215 -5.65 -13.42 0.20
C GLN A 215 -7.06 -13.70 -0.33
N ALA A 216 -7.28 -13.58 -1.65
CA ALA A 216 -8.56 -13.92 -2.27
C ALA A 216 -8.89 -15.41 -2.12
N TRP A 217 -7.90 -16.30 -2.19
CA TRP A 217 -8.12 -17.74 -1.95
C TRP A 217 -8.45 -18.02 -0.48
N GLN A 218 -7.75 -17.36 0.45
CA GLN A 218 -8.04 -17.48 1.87
C GLN A 218 -9.47 -17.01 2.19
N LEU A 219 -9.97 -16.01 1.47
CA LEU A 219 -11.37 -15.60 1.57
C LEU A 219 -12.32 -16.72 1.12
N SER A 220 -12.02 -17.43 0.02
CA SER A 220 -12.78 -18.61 -0.42
C SER A 220 -12.86 -19.69 0.66
N VAL A 221 -11.75 -19.95 1.35
CA VAL A 221 -11.72 -20.90 2.48
C VAL A 221 -12.63 -20.43 3.60
N CYS A 222 -12.55 -19.15 3.98
CA CYS A 222 -13.38 -18.58 5.04
C CYS A 222 -14.89 -18.59 4.70
N GLN A 223 -15.23 -18.54 3.42
CA GLN A 223 -16.61 -18.61 2.92
C GLN A 223 -17.09 -20.06 2.68
N GLY A 224 -16.25 -21.07 2.95
CA GLY A 224 -16.60 -22.48 2.78
C GLY A 224 -16.74 -22.93 1.32
N LEU A 225 -16.11 -22.22 0.39
CA LEU A 225 -16.25 -22.43 -1.06
C LEU A 225 -15.19 -23.37 -1.66
N VAL A 226 -14.20 -23.78 -0.87
CA VAL A 226 -13.07 -24.60 -1.34
C VAL A 226 -13.36 -26.09 -1.23
N SER A 227 -13.12 -26.83 -2.31
CA SER A 227 -13.33 -28.28 -2.38
C SER A 227 -12.27 -28.97 -3.24
N SER A 228 -11.85 -30.19 -2.84
CA SER A 228 -10.91 -31.00 -3.62
C SER A 228 -11.47 -31.50 -4.95
N VAL A 229 -12.80 -31.48 -5.12
CA VAL A 229 -13.51 -31.93 -6.34
C VAL A 229 -14.08 -30.75 -7.15
N SER A 230 -13.68 -29.51 -6.83
CA SER A 230 -14.08 -28.35 -7.62
C SER A 230 -13.52 -28.44 -9.05
N ASN A 231 -14.35 -28.11 -10.04
CA ASN A 231 -13.91 -27.96 -11.44
C ASN A 231 -13.09 -26.68 -11.65
N ASP A 232 -13.31 -25.67 -10.80
CA ASP A 232 -12.52 -24.46 -10.80
C ASP A 232 -11.31 -24.65 -9.88
N ASN A 233 -10.12 -24.57 -10.47
CA ASN A 233 -8.87 -24.76 -9.76
C ASN A 233 -8.64 -23.71 -8.67
N SER A 234 -9.11 -22.47 -8.86
CA SER A 234 -9.02 -21.38 -7.87
C SER A 234 -9.82 -21.64 -6.59
N LEU A 235 -10.74 -22.62 -6.64
CA LEU A 235 -11.56 -23.06 -5.51
C LEU A 235 -11.11 -24.45 -4.99
N THR A 236 -9.86 -24.83 -5.23
CA THR A 236 -9.28 -26.08 -4.70
C THR A 236 -8.27 -25.82 -3.58
N TYR A 237 -8.02 -26.84 -2.76
CA TYR A 237 -6.96 -26.81 -1.74
C TYR A 237 -5.54 -26.82 -2.33
N LYS A 238 -5.39 -27.09 -3.63
CA LYS A 238 -4.09 -27.11 -4.32
C LYS A 238 -3.68 -25.74 -4.86
N TYR A 239 -4.62 -24.81 -5.02
CA TYR A 239 -4.38 -23.51 -5.62
C TYR A 239 -3.23 -22.69 -4.99
N PRO A 240 -3.05 -22.66 -3.65
CA PRO A 240 -1.92 -21.95 -3.04
C PRO A 240 -0.55 -22.49 -3.48
N ILE A 241 -0.47 -23.78 -3.80
CA ILE A 241 0.76 -24.40 -4.29
C ILE A 241 1.09 -23.87 -5.68
N GLU A 242 0.09 -23.62 -6.52
CA GLU A 242 0.29 -23.02 -7.84
C GLU A 242 0.71 -21.56 -7.74
N ILE A 243 0.06 -20.76 -6.88
CA ILE A 243 0.49 -19.39 -6.58
C ILE A 243 1.96 -19.36 -6.17
N ALA A 244 2.39 -20.29 -5.30
CA ALA A 244 3.78 -20.39 -4.87
C ALA A 244 4.74 -20.79 -6.01
N ARG A 245 4.33 -21.71 -6.90
CA ARG A 245 5.13 -22.08 -8.09
C ARG A 245 5.24 -20.92 -9.08
N ASP A 246 4.14 -20.21 -9.32
CA ASP A 246 4.12 -19.03 -10.18
C ASP A 246 5.11 -17.98 -9.67
N LEU A 247 5.12 -17.74 -8.35
CA LEU A 247 6.07 -16.82 -7.73
C LEU A 247 7.52 -17.26 -7.97
N LEU A 248 7.85 -18.52 -7.68
CA LEU A 248 9.21 -19.06 -7.82
C LEU A 248 9.71 -19.04 -9.27
N THR A 249 8.85 -19.38 -10.22
CA THR A 249 9.21 -19.35 -11.65
C THR A 249 9.47 -17.91 -12.11
N GLN A 250 8.63 -16.96 -11.71
CA GLN A 250 8.78 -15.55 -12.08
C GLN A 250 10.02 -14.90 -11.46
N THR A 251 10.36 -15.24 -10.21
CA THR A 251 11.59 -14.73 -9.57
C THR A 251 12.85 -15.44 -10.06
N GLY A 252 12.74 -16.73 -10.42
CA GLY A 252 13.87 -17.55 -10.88
C GLY A 252 14.36 -17.21 -12.29
N HIS A 253 13.45 -16.87 -13.21
CA HIS A 253 13.81 -16.49 -14.59
C HIS A 253 14.48 -15.12 -14.72
N GLN A 254 14.45 -14.30 -13.67
CA GLN A 254 15.03 -12.95 -13.67
C GLN A 254 16.43 -12.90 -13.00
N SER A 255 16.92 -14.03 -12.48
CA SER A 255 18.21 -14.12 -11.78
C SER A 255 19.37 -14.66 -12.66
N THR A 256 19.22 -14.65 -13.98
CA THR A 256 20.23 -15.11 -14.97
C THR A 256 20.43 -14.05 -16.05
#